data_AF-A0AAX3KKQ7-F1
#
_entry.id   AF-A0AAX3KKQ7-F1
#
_cell.length_a   1.000
_cell.length_b   1.000
_cell.length_c   1.000
_cell.angle_alpha   90.00
_cell.angle_beta   90.00
_cell.angle_gamma   90.00
#
_symmetry.space_group_name_H-M   'P 1'
#
loop_
_entity.id
_entity.type
_entity.pdbx_description
1 polymer ?
#
loop_
_entity_poly.entity_id
_entity_poly.type
_entity_poly.pdbx_seq_one_letter_code
_entity_poly.pdbx_strand_id
1 'polypeptide(L)'
;MKIDEARLGALALAATQGRWVTEGEYINEHGHLLYAYIAHENSGMIAQAFANCRVKTDDECRSNAAFIAAACPATILGLLAENKALRDRAEYWRQRAKSAEGHMHASDFQAACDALHLDSNYADTPAEQLTVVQKARISSAVNTVLRAVNTRRDRRRPADVADRRDNQNLTHQEE
;
A
#
# COMPACT_ATOMS: atom_id res chain seq x y z
N MET A 1 17.03 -9.74 -3.64
CA MET A 1 16.41 -10.87 -2.92
C MET A 1 14.94 -10.96 -3.33
N LYS A 2 14.45 -12.15 -3.71
CA LYS A 2 13.01 -12.36 -3.97
C LYS A 2 12.40 -13.00 -2.72
N ILE A 3 11.33 -12.42 -2.20
CA ILE A 3 10.62 -12.95 -1.03
C ILE A 3 9.64 -14.01 -1.52
N ASP A 4 9.67 -15.19 -0.90
CA ASP A 4 8.67 -16.23 -1.11
C ASP A 4 7.47 -15.97 -0.17
N GLU A 5 6.53 -15.17 -0.66
CA GLU A 5 5.37 -14.69 0.11
C GLU A 5 4.43 -15.82 0.51
N ALA A 6 4.26 -16.83 -0.34
CA ALA A 6 3.40 -17.98 -0.05
C ALA A 6 3.98 -18.79 1.11
N ARG A 7 5.28 -19.10 1.05
CA ARG A 7 5.98 -19.77 2.15
C ARG A 7 5.99 -18.93 3.41
N LEU A 8 6.23 -17.62 3.30
CA LEU A 8 6.26 -16.72 4.45
C LEU A 8 4.90 -16.64 5.14
N GLY A 9 3.81 -16.54 4.37
CA GLY A 9 2.44 -16.56 4.89
C GLY A 9 2.10 -17.88 5.57
N ALA A 10 2.47 -19.02 4.97
CA ALA A 10 2.26 -20.34 5.58
C ALA A 10 3.01 -20.50 6.91
N LEU A 11 4.27 -20.05 6.96
CA LEU A 11 5.06 -20.07 8.20
C LEU A 11 4.46 -19.16 9.27
N ALA A 12 3.98 -17.97 8.89
CA ALA A 12 3.33 -17.06 9.82
C ALA A 12 2.01 -17.66 10.37
N LEU A 13 1.19 -18.32 9.56
CA LEU A 13 -0.03 -18.99 10.01
C LEU A 13 0.25 -20.21 10.92
N ALA A 14 1.36 -20.90 10.72
CA ALA A 14 1.75 -22.05 11.54
C ALA A 14 2.41 -21.65 12.87
N ALA A 15 2.95 -20.44 12.97
CA ALA A 15 3.54 -19.91 14.20
C ALA A 15 2.46 -19.58 15.25
N THR A 16 2.90 -19.29 16.48
CA THR A 16 2.01 -18.80 17.55
C THR A 16 1.32 -17.51 17.10
N GLN A 17 0.02 -17.61 16.81
CA GLN A 17 -0.81 -16.50 16.33
C GLN A 17 -0.95 -15.41 17.38
N GLY A 18 -1.14 -14.17 16.94
CA GLY A 18 -1.29 -13.01 17.81
C GLY A 18 -0.09 -12.07 17.79
N ARG A 19 -0.14 -11.04 18.62
CA ARG A 19 0.96 -10.08 18.77
C ARG A 19 2.02 -10.65 19.70
N TRP A 20 3.29 -10.40 19.37
CA TRP A 20 4.39 -10.66 20.28
C TRP A 20 4.88 -9.36 20.93
N VAL A 21 5.40 -9.49 22.14
CA VAL A 21 5.88 -8.39 22.97
C VAL A 21 7.23 -8.76 23.59
N THR A 22 8.01 -7.77 23.99
CA THR A 22 9.18 -8.00 24.85
C THR A 22 8.73 -8.06 26.30
N GLU A 23 9.09 -9.14 27.02
CA GLU A 23 8.65 -9.32 28.40
C GLU A 23 9.75 -9.90 29.29
N GLY A 24 10.44 -9.02 30.02
CA GLY A 24 11.45 -9.41 30.99
C GLY A 24 12.86 -9.56 30.41
N GLU A 25 13.80 -9.66 31.33
CA GLU A 25 15.25 -9.72 31.08
C GLU A 25 15.87 -10.71 32.06
N TYR A 26 16.95 -11.36 31.64
CA TYR A 26 17.81 -12.09 32.56
C TYR A 26 19.16 -11.39 32.70
N ILE A 27 19.42 -10.95 33.92
CA ILE A 27 20.65 -10.30 34.33
C ILE A 27 21.37 -11.26 35.26
N ASN A 28 22.65 -11.51 34.99
CA ASN A 28 23.44 -12.40 35.84
C ASN A 28 23.84 -11.75 37.18
N GLU A 29 24.48 -12.52 38.05
CA GLU A 29 24.95 -12.05 39.37
C GLU A 29 25.98 -10.90 39.31
N HIS A 30 26.58 -10.66 38.14
CA HIS A 30 27.52 -9.57 37.91
C HIS A 30 26.86 -8.30 37.32
N GLY A 31 25.54 -8.30 37.13
CA GLY A 31 24.81 -7.16 36.58
C GLY A 31 24.84 -7.05 35.06
N HIS A 32 25.25 -8.11 34.34
CA HIS A 32 25.25 -8.13 32.88
C HIS A 32 23.96 -8.77 32.34
N LEU A 33 23.32 -8.10 31.39
CA LEU A 33 22.21 -8.67 30.62
C LEU A 33 22.74 -9.85 29.78
N LEU A 34 22.12 -11.04 29.91
CA LEU A 34 22.45 -12.18 29.05
C LEU A 34 21.41 -12.38 27.95
N TYR A 35 20.14 -12.12 28.24
CA TYR A 35 19.09 -12.23 27.24
C TYR A 35 17.85 -11.39 27.60
N ALA A 36 17.18 -10.93 26.55
CA ALA A 36 15.86 -10.28 26.61
C ALA A 36 14.81 -11.21 25.98
N TYR A 37 13.66 -11.35 26.62
CA TYR A 37 12.64 -12.30 26.20
C TYR A 37 11.63 -11.68 25.23
N ILE A 38 11.17 -12.51 24.29
CA ILE A 38 10.02 -12.23 23.43
C ILE A 38 8.92 -13.21 23.83
N ALA A 39 7.76 -12.69 24.18
CA ALA A 39 6.60 -13.44 24.63
C ALA A 39 5.38 -13.16 23.74
N HIS A 40 4.39 -14.04 23.83
CA HIS A 40 3.07 -13.78 23.26
C HIS A 40 2.27 -12.83 24.16
N GLU A 41 1.42 -11.97 23.59
CA GLU A 41 0.65 -10.97 24.34
C GLU A 41 -0.27 -11.57 25.43
N ASN A 42 -0.73 -12.82 25.24
CA ASN A 42 -1.53 -13.57 26.22
C ASN A 42 -0.67 -14.51 27.09
N SER A 43 0.62 -14.18 27.30
CA SER A 43 1.62 -14.98 28.01
C SER A 43 2.19 -16.18 27.24
N GLY A 44 3.39 -16.60 27.64
CA GLY A 44 4.17 -17.67 27.05
C GLY A 44 5.41 -17.17 26.30
N MET A 45 6.59 -17.65 26.69
CA MET A 45 7.85 -17.32 26.04
C MET A 45 7.93 -17.92 24.63
N ILE A 46 8.23 -17.09 23.64
CA ILE A 46 8.33 -17.47 22.22
C ILE A 46 9.79 -17.56 21.78
N ALA A 47 10.60 -16.58 22.19
CA ALA A 47 12.01 -16.50 21.80
C ALA A 47 12.83 -15.69 22.82
N GLN A 48 14.14 -15.70 22.63
CA GLN A 48 15.10 -14.90 23.41
C GLN A 48 16.10 -14.25 22.46
N ALA A 49 16.38 -12.96 22.67
CA ALA A 49 17.51 -12.27 22.06
C ALA A 49 18.70 -12.37 23.02
N PHE A 50 19.82 -12.92 22.55
CA PHE A 50 21.01 -13.10 23.37
C PHE A 50 21.93 -11.88 23.30
N ALA A 51 22.38 -11.41 24.45
CA ALA A 51 23.55 -10.56 24.55
C ALA A 51 24.79 -11.46 24.35
N ASN A 52 25.21 -11.60 23.09
CA ASN A 52 26.37 -12.41 22.70
C ASN A 52 27.53 -11.53 22.21
N CYS A 53 28.64 -12.12 21.76
CA CYS A 53 29.82 -11.36 21.32
C CYS A 53 29.61 -10.44 20.10
N ARG A 54 28.46 -10.51 19.41
CA ARG A 54 28.08 -9.58 18.33
C ARG A 54 27.17 -8.44 18.80
N VAL A 55 26.59 -8.56 19.98
CA VAL A 55 25.78 -7.54 20.66
C VAL A 55 26.68 -6.88 21.70
N LYS A 56 27.03 -5.62 21.49
CA LYS A 56 28.03 -4.90 22.28
C LYS A 56 27.45 -4.20 23.50
N THR A 57 26.13 -3.96 23.50
CA THR A 57 25.44 -3.25 24.57
C THR A 57 24.13 -3.93 24.92
N ASP A 58 23.67 -3.72 26.15
CA ASP A 58 22.35 -4.19 26.60
C ASP A 58 21.22 -3.61 25.73
N ASP A 59 21.37 -2.36 25.28
CA ASP A 59 20.39 -1.69 24.42
C ASP A 59 20.30 -2.32 23.03
N GLU A 60 21.42 -2.81 22.48
CA GLU A 60 21.39 -3.59 21.23
C GLU A 60 20.65 -4.92 21.44
N CYS A 61 20.81 -5.59 22.60
CA CYS A 61 20.08 -6.81 22.94
C CYS A 61 18.57 -6.56 23.01
N ARG A 62 18.16 -5.54 23.77
CA ARG A 62 16.75 -5.11 23.89
C ARG A 62 16.17 -4.73 22.53
N SER A 63 16.92 -4.00 21.71
CA SER A 63 16.48 -3.59 20.37
C SER A 63 16.27 -4.80 19.45
N ASN A 64 17.14 -5.81 19.52
CA ASN A 64 16.95 -7.05 18.78
C ASN A 64 15.68 -7.79 19.24
N ALA A 65 15.43 -7.87 20.55
CA ALA A 65 14.20 -8.47 21.07
C ALA A 65 12.95 -7.70 20.59
N ALA A 66 12.99 -6.36 20.65
CA ALA A 66 11.91 -5.50 20.19
C ALA A 66 11.64 -5.65 18.68
N PHE A 67 12.69 -5.76 17.87
CA PHE A 67 12.55 -5.99 16.43
C PHE A 67 11.90 -7.35 16.14
N ILE A 68 12.33 -8.42 16.82
CA ILE A 68 11.75 -9.76 16.66
C ILE A 68 10.28 -9.78 17.11
N ALA A 69 9.96 -9.14 18.23
CA ALA A 69 8.59 -9.00 18.71
C ALA A 69 7.71 -8.22 17.71
N ALA A 70 8.23 -7.15 17.11
CA ALA A 70 7.52 -6.38 16.09
C ALA A 70 7.31 -7.18 14.81
N ALA A 71 8.29 -8.01 14.41
CA ALA A 71 8.24 -8.92 13.27
C ALA A 71 7.43 -10.21 13.55
N CYS A 72 6.41 -10.13 14.42
CA CYS A 72 5.54 -11.25 14.75
C CYS A 72 4.65 -11.70 13.58
N PRO A 73 4.07 -12.92 13.65
CA PRO A 73 3.19 -13.46 12.63
C PRO A 73 2.05 -12.52 12.23
N ALA A 74 1.41 -11.86 13.20
CA ALA A 74 0.32 -10.93 12.92
C ALA A 74 0.78 -9.76 12.02
N THR A 75 1.95 -9.17 12.31
CA THR A 75 2.54 -8.10 11.49
C THR A 75 2.87 -8.60 10.09
N ILE A 76 3.49 -9.78 9.97
CA ILE A 76 3.87 -10.36 8.67
C ILE A 76 2.64 -10.61 7.80
N LEU A 77 1.57 -11.19 8.36
CA LEU A 77 0.32 -11.43 7.64
C LEU A 77 -0.33 -10.10 7.20
N GLY A 78 -0.32 -9.09 8.07
CA GLY A 78 -0.79 -7.74 7.73
C GLY A 78 -0.01 -7.13 6.55
N LEU A 79 1.32 -7.22 6.58
CA LEU A 79 2.19 -6.72 5.51
C LEU A 79 1.96 -7.46 4.18
N LEU A 80 1.78 -8.79 4.23
CA LEU A 80 1.48 -9.58 3.02
C LEU A 80 0.12 -9.18 2.42
N ALA A 81 -0.90 -8.97 3.26
CA ALA A 81 -2.20 -8.52 2.82
C ALA A 81 -2.15 -7.11 2.19
N GLU A 82 -1.42 -6.18 2.80
CA GLU A 82 -1.21 -4.84 2.27
C GLU A 82 -0.45 -4.88 0.93
N ASN A 83 0.63 -5.66 0.86
CA ASN A 83 1.41 -5.80 -0.37
C ASN A 83 0.56 -6.35 -1.53
N LYS A 84 -0.26 -7.37 -1.25
CA LYS A 84 -1.22 -7.91 -2.22
C LYS A 84 -2.19 -6.83 -2.70
N ALA A 85 -2.79 -6.07 -1.78
CA ALA A 85 -3.71 -4.99 -2.14
C ALA A 85 -3.04 -3.91 -3.00
N LEU A 86 -1.79 -3.55 -2.70
CA LEU A 86 -1.01 -2.60 -3.52
C LEU A 86 -0.72 -3.15 -4.91
N ARG A 87 -0.41 -4.44 -5.04
CA ARG A 87 -0.17 -5.09 -6.34
C ARG A 87 -1.43 -5.17 -7.17
N ASP A 88 -2.54 -5.61 -6.58
CA ASP A 88 -3.85 -5.67 -7.25
C ASP A 88 -4.24 -4.27 -7.76
N ARG A 89 -4.03 -3.23 -6.93
CA ARG A 89 -4.22 -1.83 -7.34
C ARG A 89 -3.31 -1.44 -8.50
N ALA A 90 -2.02 -1.73 -8.42
CA ALA A 90 -1.07 -1.39 -9.48
C ALA A 90 -1.39 -2.13 -10.79
N GLU A 91 -1.85 -3.38 -10.73
CA GLU A 91 -2.28 -4.15 -11.89
C GLU A 91 -3.55 -3.58 -12.52
N TYR A 92 -4.56 -3.26 -11.70
CA TYR A 92 -5.76 -2.57 -12.17
C TYR A 92 -5.41 -1.28 -12.93
N TRP A 93 -4.51 -0.46 -12.37
CA TRP A 93 -4.08 0.77 -13.06
C TRP A 93 -3.25 0.50 -14.31
N ARG A 94 -2.43 -0.55 -14.34
CA ARG A 94 -1.72 -0.97 -15.57
C ARG A 94 -2.71 -1.41 -16.66
N GLN A 95 -3.75 -2.15 -16.31
CA GLN A 95 -4.81 -2.55 -17.24
C GLN A 95 -5.60 -1.33 -17.73
N ARG A 96 -5.92 -0.41 -16.83
CA ARG A 96 -6.62 0.85 -17.17
C ARG A 96 -5.77 1.80 -18.01
N ALA A 97 -4.46 1.86 -17.77
CA ALA A 97 -3.50 2.59 -18.61
C ALA A 97 -3.45 2.03 -20.03
N LYS A 98 -3.55 0.71 -20.18
CA LYS A 98 -3.62 0.03 -21.48
C LYS A 98 -4.99 0.16 -22.16
N SER A 99 -6.06 0.40 -21.40
CA SER A 99 -7.39 0.73 -21.91
C SER A 99 -7.43 2.20 -22.38
N ALA A 100 -8.31 2.53 -23.33
CA ALA A 100 -8.48 3.89 -23.90
C ALA A 100 -8.77 4.99 -22.85
N GLU A 101 -9.01 4.63 -21.58
CA GLU A 101 -9.21 5.57 -20.47
C GLU A 101 -7.92 6.10 -19.83
N GLY A 102 -6.74 5.52 -20.13
CA GLY A 102 -5.47 5.92 -19.51
C GLY A 102 -4.40 6.44 -20.49
N HIS A 103 -4.56 6.20 -21.79
CA HIS A 103 -3.85 6.91 -22.84
C HIS A 103 -4.86 7.76 -23.59
N MET A 104 -5.00 9.03 -23.19
CA MET A 104 -5.58 10.00 -24.10
C MET A 104 -4.59 10.13 -25.25
N HIS A 105 -4.92 9.58 -26.41
CA HIS A 105 -4.09 9.77 -27.59
C HIS A 105 -4.01 11.28 -27.89
N ALA A 106 -2.93 11.74 -28.52
CA ALA A 106 -2.82 13.15 -28.90
C ALA A 106 -4.03 13.63 -29.73
N SER A 107 -4.63 12.73 -30.50
CA SER A 107 -5.89 12.94 -31.21
C SER A 107 -7.10 13.15 -30.30
N ASP A 108 -7.22 12.37 -29.22
CA ASP A 108 -8.34 12.49 -28.26
C ASP A 108 -8.22 13.77 -27.44
N PHE A 109 -6.98 14.15 -27.09
CA PHE A 109 -6.72 15.43 -26.45
C PHE A 109 -7.06 16.60 -27.36
N GLN A 110 -6.70 16.49 -28.65
CA GLN A 110 -7.05 17.50 -29.64
C GLN A 110 -8.57 17.58 -29.83
N ALA A 111 -9.27 16.44 -29.95
CA ALA A 111 -10.73 16.40 -30.04
C ALA A 111 -11.41 17.02 -28.81
N ALA A 112 -10.88 16.80 -27.60
CA ALA A 112 -11.36 17.45 -26.39
C ALA A 112 -11.12 18.97 -26.40
N CYS A 113 -10.00 19.42 -26.94
CA CYS A 113 -9.72 20.85 -27.13
C CYS A 113 -10.65 21.47 -28.18
N ASP A 114 -10.91 20.78 -29.29
CA ASP A 114 -11.81 21.24 -30.35
C ASP A 114 -13.25 21.32 -29.84
N ALA A 115 -13.70 20.34 -29.06
CA ALA A 115 -15.00 20.39 -28.38
C ALA A 115 -15.08 21.57 -27.40
N LEU A 116 -14.06 21.78 -26.57
CA LEU A 116 -14.04 22.91 -25.62
C LEU A 116 -13.96 24.26 -26.34
N HIS A 117 -13.31 24.34 -27.50
CA HIS A 117 -13.26 25.55 -28.32
C HIS A 117 -14.68 25.96 -28.73
N LEU A 118 -15.50 25.02 -29.22
CA LEU A 118 -16.89 25.28 -29.61
C LEU A 118 -17.77 25.80 -28.47
N ASP A 119 -17.47 25.40 -27.22
CA ASP A 119 -18.20 25.85 -26.03
C ASP A 119 -17.57 27.08 -25.35
N SER A 120 -16.49 27.64 -25.91
CA SER A 120 -15.77 28.77 -25.33
C SER A 120 -16.23 30.11 -25.90
N ASN A 121 -15.77 31.21 -25.28
CA ASN A 121 -15.92 32.57 -25.83
C ASN A 121 -15.22 32.79 -27.19
N TYR A 122 -14.55 31.76 -27.73
CA TYR A 122 -13.87 31.80 -29.02
C TYR A 122 -14.59 30.97 -30.09
N ALA A 123 -15.81 30.48 -29.84
CA ALA A 123 -16.55 29.60 -30.75
C ALA A 123 -16.69 30.18 -32.18
N ASP A 124 -16.90 31.49 -32.29
CA ASP A 124 -17.03 32.18 -33.58
C ASP A 124 -15.69 32.41 -34.30
N THR A 125 -14.56 32.13 -33.65
CA THR A 125 -13.22 32.27 -34.24
C THR A 125 -12.73 30.92 -34.75
N PRO A 126 -12.45 30.75 -36.05
CA PRO A 126 -11.88 29.51 -36.57
C PRO A 126 -10.58 29.11 -35.86
N ALA A 127 -10.37 27.81 -35.62
CA ALA A 127 -9.24 27.31 -34.84
C ALA A 127 -7.85 27.75 -35.38
N GLU A 128 -7.73 27.92 -36.69
CA GLU A 128 -6.52 28.40 -37.37
C GLU A 128 -6.20 29.86 -37.02
N GLN A 129 -7.22 30.67 -36.75
CA GLN A 129 -7.12 32.09 -36.45
C GLN A 129 -6.95 32.38 -34.95
N LEU A 130 -7.08 31.35 -34.09
CA LEU A 130 -6.79 31.50 -32.67
C LEU A 130 -5.32 31.83 -32.44
N THR A 131 -5.08 32.83 -31.61
CA THR A 131 -3.76 33.17 -31.11
C THR A 131 -3.17 32.04 -30.26
N VAL A 132 -1.84 32.02 -30.12
CA VAL A 132 -1.13 31.05 -29.26
C VAL A 132 -1.67 31.06 -27.83
N VAL A 133 -1.99 32.25 -27.29
CA VAL A 133 -2.53 32.40 -25.93
C VAL A 133 -3.93 31.80 -25.80
N GLN A 134 -4.80 31.98 -26.80
CA GLN A 134 -6.15 31.39 -26.79
C GLN A 134 -6.09 29.85 -26.88
N LYS A 135 -5.25 29.32 -27.78
CA LYS A 135 -5.01 27.86 -27.89
C LYS A 135 -4.48 27.29 -26.56
N ALA A 136 -3.55 27.98 -25.91
CA ALA A 136 -3.00 27.57 -24.62
C ALA A 136 -4.04 27.59 -23.48
N ARG A 137 -4.97 28.56 -23.49
CA ARG A 137 -6.05 28.62 -22.50
C ARG A 137 -6.99 27.41 -22.61
N ILE A 138 -7.40 27.07 -23.83
CA ILE A 138 -8.28 25.92 -24.11
C ILE A 138 -7.58 24.62 -23.66
N SER A 139 -6.35 24.38 -24.11
CA SER A 139 -5.62 23.15 -23.77
C SER A 139 -5.30 23.04 -22.27
N SER A 140 -5.02 24.14 -21.59
CA SER A 140 -4.81 24.18 -20.14
C SER A 140 -6.09 23.86 -19.35
N ALA A 141 -7.25 24.35 -19.82
CA ALA A 141 -8.55 24.04 -19.22
C ALA A 141 -8.88 22.54 -19.32
N VAL A 142 -8.71 21.94 -20.51
CA VAL A 142 -8.85 20.48 -20.71
C VAL A 142 -7.93 19.71 -19.76
N ASN A 143 -6.64 20.06 -19.70
CA ASN A 143 -5.67 19.41 -18.80
C ASN A 143 -6.04 19.53 -17.32
N THR A 144 -6.68 20.62 -16.91
CA THR A 144 -7.10 20.83 -15.52
C THR A 144 -8.26 19.91 -15.16
N VAL A 145 -9.26 19.78 -16.03
CA VAL A 145 -10.39 18.85 -15.85
C VAL A 145 -9.87 17.41 -15.79
N LEU A 146 -8.99 17.03 -16.71
CA LEU A 146 -8.42 15.68 -16.73
C LEU A 146 -7.66 15.35 -15.44
N ARG A 147 -6.84 16.27 -14.94
CA ARG A 147 -6.15 16.11 -13.64
C ARG A 147 -7.14 15.96 -12.48
N ALA A 148 -8.21 16.76 -12.45
CA ALA A 148 -9.22 16.69 -11.39
C ALA A 148 -9.99 15.35 -11.42
N VAL A 149 -10.40 14.90 -12.61
CA VAL A 149 -11.09 13.62 -12.81
C VAL A 149 -10.17 12.47 -12.42
N ASN A 150 -8.91 12.47 -12.86
CA ASN A 150 -7.93 11.44 -12.49
C ASN A 150 -7.66 11.42 -10.99
N THR A 151 -7.47 12.58 -10.35
CA THR A 151 -7.32 12.68 -8.89
C THR A 151 -8.53 12.08 -8.15
N ARG A 152 -9.76 12.31 -8.64
CA ARG A 152 -10.96 11.68 -8.04
C ARG A 152 -11.03 10.18 -8.32
N ARG A 153 -10.62 9.73 -9.51
CA ARG A 153 -10.54 8.30 -9.86
C ARG A 153 -9.51 7.57 -8.99
N ASP A 154 -8.36 8.18 -8.72
CA ASP A 154 -7.33 7.62 -7.82
C ASP A 154 -7.82 7.43 -6.39
N ARG A 155 -8.75 8.29 -5.94
CA ARG A 155 -9.39 8.21 -4.62
C ARG A 155 -10.51 7.17 -4.57
N ARG A 156 -11.10 6.76 -5.71
CA ARG A 156 -12.13 5.72 -5.75
C ARG A 156 -11.46 4.36 -5.64
N ARG A 157 -11.95 3.54 -4.72
CA ARG A 157 -11.68 2.09 -4.75
C ARG A 157 -12.50 1.48 -5.90
N PRO A 158 -12.01 0.44 -6.59
CA PRO A 158 -12.85 -0.28 -7.54
C PRO A 158 -14.07 -0.82 -6.78
N ALA A 159 -15.27 -0.61 -7.32
CA ALA A 159 -16.52 -1.09 -6.71
C ALA A 159 -16.46 -2.62 -6.48
N ASP A 160 -15.78 -3.33 -7.38
CA ASP A 160 -15.57 -4.77 -7.39
C ASP A 160 -14.81 -5.31 -6.14
N VAL A 161 -14.13 -4.43 -5.39
CA VAL A 161 -13.41 -4.80 -4.15
C VAL A 161 -14.34 -4.71 -2.92
N ALA A 162 -15.40 -3.90 -2.98
CA ALA A 162 -16.38 -3.81 -1.90
C ALA A 162 -17.35 -5.01 -1.94
N ASP A 163 -17.88 -5.37 -3.12
CA ASP A 163 -18.86 -6.44 -3.26
C ASP A 163 -18.32 -7.83 -2.84
N ARG A 164 -17.01 -8.07 -2.95
CA ARG A 164 -16.41 -9.34 -2.49
C ARG A 164 -16.26 -9.44 -0.98
N ARG A 165 -16.05 -8.34 -0.27
CA ARG A 165 -15.90 -8.36 1.20
C ARG A 165 -17.25 -8.48 1.90
N ASP A 166 -18.28 -7.83 1.36
CA ASP A 166 -19.60 -7.84 1.99
C ASP A 166 -20.34 -9.16 1.72
N ASN A 167 -20.14 -9.80 0.55
CA ASN A 167 -20.70 -11.12 0.28
C ASN A 167 -19.97 -12.28 1.00
N GLN A 168 -18.67 -12.15 1.32
CA GLN A 168 -17.96 -13.19 2.08
C GLN A 168 -18.32 -13.17 3.58
N ASN A 169 -18.76 -12.03 4.11
CA ASN A 169 -19.20 -11.92 5.50
C ASN A 169 -20.66 -12.35 5.71
N LEU A 170 -21.45 -12.49 4.64
CA LEU A 170 -22.83 -12.99 4.69
C LEU A 170 -22.92 -14.52 4.59
N THR A 171 -21.91 -15.20 4.02
CA THR A 171 -21.88 -16.66 3.87
C THR A 171 -21.39 -17.44 5.09
N HIS A 172 -21.09 -16.76 6.21
CA HIS A 172 -20.63 -17.40 7.45
C HIS A 172 -21.56 -17.16 8.66
N GLN A 173 -22.80 -16.73 8.43
CA GLN A 173 -23.80 -16.54 9.50
C GLN A 173 -24.96 -17.53 9.47
N GLU A 174 -24.94 -18.53 8.59
CA GLU A 174 -25.93 -19.60 8.57
C GLU A 174 -25.21 -20.96 8.50
N GLU A 175 -24.83 -21.49 9.68
CA GLU A 175 -24.75 -22.92 10.02
C GLU A 175 -24.48 -23.11 11.52
#